data_AF-A0A2H6FAK9-F1
#
_entry.id   AF-A0A2H6FAK9-F1
#
_cell.length_a   1.000
_cell.length_b   1.000
_cell.length_c   1.000
_cell.angle_alpha   90.00
_cell.angle_beta   90.00
_cell.angle_gamma   90.00
#
_symmetry.space_group_name_H-M   'P 1'
#
loop_
_entity.id
_entity.type
_entity.pdbx_description
1 polymer ?
#
loop_
_entity_poly.entity_id
_entity_poly.type
_entity_poly.pdbx_seq_one_letter_code
_entity_poly.pdbx_strand_id
1 'polypeptide(L)'
;MDKEFNAEYLRSVENIFEPDPRNTLLVAFDSEKGGSRPIHVRDYYKAVAQFTLNSEVPEDIVVQFETVKNLYLYAWFVYRFFPVAEHQAFVCLELALRKKYENHITKEYYKNSNRPHLRHFMRYAIDRGDIRNEGFRKWHKNAEHRAKFRYEIEKLDELKEKGLDQIELDYSEMEITDADRDWDYINSLLEYLPRLRNQYAHGTETLHNQVLGTIQVVSEIINQIYKAE
;
A
#
# COMPACT_ATOMS: atom_id res chain seq x y z
N MET A 1 32.55 -27.27 -12.59
CA MET A 1 32.07 -26.93 -11.24
C MET A 1 30.88 -26.04 -11.46
N ASP A 2 29.68 -26.62 -11.45
CA ASP A 2 28.45 -25.84 -11.59
C ASP A 2 28.48 -24.76 -10.51
N LYS A 3 28.44 -23.49 -10.93
CA LYS A 3 28.32 -22.39 -9.98
C LYS A 3 26.96 -22.58 -9.30
N GLU A 4 27.01 -22.91 -8.02
CA GLU A 4 25.85 -22.95 -7.14
C GLU A 4 25.03 -21.67 -7.35
N PHE A 5 23.74 -21.82 -7.60
CA PHE A 5 22.85 -20.70 -7.86
C PHE A 5 22.84 -19.75 -6.67
N ASN A 6 23.31 -18.52 -6.89
CA ASN A 6 23.33 -17.48 -5.88
C ASN A 6 22.37 -16.36 -6.28
N ALA A 7 21.25 -16.26 -5.56
CA ALA A 7 20.17 -15.30 -5.81
C ALA A 7 20.58 -13.82 -5.60
N GLU A 8 21.76 -13.55 -5.05
CA GLU A 8 22.30 -12.21 -4.86
C GLU A 8 23.00 -11.64 -6.10
N TYR A 9 23.39 -12.50 -7.05
CA TYR A 9 24.15 -12.11 -8.24
C TYR A 9 23.30 -12.18 -9.51
N LEU A 10 23.87 -11.69 -10.61
CA LEU A 10 23.26 -11.80 -11.93
C LEU A 10 22.94 -13.27 -12.23
N ARG A 11 21.67 -13.52 -12.54
CA ARG A 11 21.17 -14.86 -12.84
C ARG A 11 21.75 -15.35 -14.16
N SER A 12 22.14 -16.61 -14.20
CA SER A 12 22.47 -17.29 -15.45
C SER A 12 21.18 -17.52 -16.26
N VAL A 13 21.33 -17.74 -17.57
CA VAL A 13 20.19 -17.95 -18.48
C VAL A 13 19.33 -19.14 -18.04
N GLU A 14 19.96 -20.15 -17.44
CA GLU A 14 19.32 -21.37 -16.96
C GLU A 14 18.46 -21.14 -15.71
N ASN A 15 18.77 -20.11 -14.91
CA ASN A 15 18.15 -19.85 -13.61
C ASN A 15 17.21 -18.63 -13.61
N ILE A 16 16.90 -18.05 -14.78
CA ILE A 16 16.07 -16.83 -14.87
C ILE A 16 14.63 -17.05 -14.40
N PHE A 17 14.12 -18.28 -14.49
CA PHE A 17 12.76 -18.65 -14.08
C PHE A 17 12.70 -19.35 -12.73
N GLU A 18 13.84 -19.58 -12.08
CA GLU A 18 13.85 -20.18 -10.75
C GLU A 18 13.39 -19.15 -9.72
N PRO A 19 12.46 -19.50 -8.80
CA PRO A 19 12.01 -18.59 -7.77
C PRO A 19 13.16 -18.16 -6.86
N ASP A 20 13.08 -16.95 -6.30
CA ASP A 20 14.04 -16.58 -5.25
C ASP A 20 13.84 -17.49 -4.02
N PRO A 21 14.90 -18.09 -3.45
CA PRO A 21 14.78 -18.96 -2.28
C PRO A 21 14.11 -18.29 -1.08
N ARG A 22 14.21 -16.96 -0.93
CA ARG A 22 13.51 -16.23 0.14
C ARG A 22 12.00 -16.27 -0.01
N ASN A 23 11.51 -16.32 -1.24
CA ASN A 23 10.07 -16.36 -1.52
C ASN A 23 9.48 -17.76 -1.33
N THR A 24 10.28 -18.82 -1.51
CA THR A 24 9.80 -20.22 -1.37
C THR A 24 9.58 -20.62 0.10
N LEU A 25 10.17 -19.88 1.04
CA LEU A 25 10.00 -20.10 2.49
C LEU A 25 8.69 -19.52 3.05
N LEU A 26 7.93 -18.79 2.25
CA LEU A 26 6.71 -18.12 2.68
C LEU A 26 5.48 -19.00 2.50
N VAL A 27 4.50 -18.82 3.39
CA VAL A 27 3.22 -19.54 3.36
C VAL A 27 2.05 -18.57 3.28
N ALA A 28 0.98 -19.01 2.63
CA ALA A 28 -0.30 -18.34 2.59
C ALA A 28 -1.35 -19.18 3.32
N PHE A 29 -2.27 -18.51 4.02
CA PHE A 29 -3.42 -19.20 4.60
C PHE A 29 -4.42 -19.58 3.51
N ASP A 30 -4.84 -20.84 3.51
CA ASP A 30 -5.83 -21.43 2.63
C ASP A 30 -7.15 -21.54 3.39
N SER A 31 -8.08 -20.62 3.11
CA SER A 31 -9.39 -20.58 3.76
C SER A 31 -10.29 -21.76 3.38
N GLU A 32 -10.10 -22.36 2.21
CA GLU A 32 -10.91 -23.50 1.77
C GLU A 32 -10.48 -24.79 2.47
N LYS A 33 -9.18 -24.95 2.69
CA LYS A 33 -8.60 -26.16 3.31
C LYS A 33 -8.36 -26.03 4.81
N GLY A 34 -8.54 -24.83 5.38
CA GLY A 34 -8.35 -24.58 6.82
C GLY A 34 -6.92 -24.83 7.27
N GLY A 35 -5.94 -24.23 6.60
CA GLY A 35 -4.52 -24.44 6.91
C GLY A 35 -3.57 -23.49 6.18
N SER A 36 -2.26 -23.72 6.31
CA SER A 36 -1.25 -22.97 5.55
C SER A 36 -0.73 -23.80 4.38
N ARG A 37 -0.46 -23.16 3.26
CA ARG A 37 0.18 -23.76 2.08
C ARG A 37 1.37 -22.93 1.61
N PRO A 38 2.33 -23.51 0.88
CA PRO A 38 3.37 -22.74 0.21
C PRO A 38 2.76 -21.66 -0.69
N ILE A 39 3.37 -20.48 -0.68
CA ILE A 39 2.98 -19.41 -1.60
C ILE A 39 3.49 -19.72 -3.02
N HIS A 40 2.77 -19.28 -4.04
CA HIS A 40 3.16 -19.42 -5.43
C HIS A 40 3.12 -18.07 -6.15
N VAL A 41 3.77 -17.97 -7.31
CA VAL A 41 3.75 -16.77 -8.16
C VAL A 41 2.33 -16.26 -8.45
N ARG A 42 1.35 -17.18 -8.55
CA ARG A 42 -0.06 -16.86 -8.76
C ARG A 42 -0.67 -16.06 -7.60
N ASP A 43 -0.19 -16.25 -6.38
CA ASP A 43 -0.65 -15.48 -5.22
C ASP A 43 -0.16 -14.03 -5.30
N TYR A 44 1.10 -13.82 -5.71
CA TYR A 44 1.65 -12.50 -5.98
C TYR A 44 0.91 -11.79 -7.12
N TYR A 45 0.63 -12.51 -8.22
CA TYR A 45 -0.18 -11.98 -9.32
C TYR A 45 -1.56 -11.54 -8.82
N LYS A 46 -2.31 -12.42 -8.16
CA LYS A 46 -3.65 -12.10 -7.63
C LYS A 46 -3.60 -10.89 -6.68
N ALA A 47 -2.59 -10.85 -5.80
CA ALA A 47 -2.42 -9.78 -4.84
C ALA A 47 -2.22 -8.41 -5.50
N VAL A 48 -1.44 -8.33 -6.58
CA VAL A 48 -1.15 -7.04 -7.24
C VAL A 48 -2.13 -6.68 -8.35
N ALA A 49 -2.73 -7.68 -9.01
CA ALA A 49 -3.67 -7.48 -10.12
C ALA A 49 -4.97 -6.79 -9.70
N GLN A 50 -5.36 -6.90 -8.43
CA GLN A 50 -6.55 -6.22 -7.90
C GLN A 50 -6.41 -4.69 -7.88
N PHE A 51 -5.19 -4.16 -7.93
CA PHE A 51 -4.94 -2.72 -7.96
C PHE A 51 -5.04 -2.22 -9.40
N THR A 52 -6.07 -1.42 -9.64
CA THR A 52 -6.40 -0.84 -10.94
C THR A 52 -6.50 0.67 -10.82
N LEU A 53 -6.17 1.36 -11.91
CA LEU A 53 -6.37 2.79 -12.06
C LEU A 53 -7.64 3.03 -12.87
N ASN A 54 -8.38 4.09 -12.55
CA ASN A 54 -9.61 4.43 -13.27
C ASN A 54 -9.34 5.01 -14.67
N SER A 55 -10.39 5.14 -15.49
CA SER A 55 -10.30 5.60 -16.88
C SER A 55 -9.83 7.05 -17.07
N GLU A 56 -9.93 7.87 -16.03
CA GLU A 56 -9.56 9.29 -16.07
C GLU A 56 -8.05 9.50 -15.87
N VAL A 57 -7.34 8.45 -15.46
CA VAL A 57 -5.89 8.50 -15.28
C VAL A 57 -5.21 8.51 -16.65
N PRO A 58 -4.31 9.47 -16.95
CA PRO A 58 -3.59 9.51 -18.21
C PRO A 58 -2.79 8.24 -18.50
N GLU A 59 -2.77 7.83 -19.77
CA GLU A 59 -2.13 6.58 -20.22
C GLU A 59 -0.66 6.44 -19.79
N ASP A 60 0.11 7.53 -19.83
CA ASP A 60 1.51 7.51 -19.39
C ASP A 60 1.68 7.20 -17.90
N ILE A 61 0.71 7.58 -17.05
CA ILE A 61 0.68 7.20 -15.63
C ILE A 61 0.28 5.72 -15.49
N VAL A 62 -0.68 5.26 -16.28
CA VAL A 62 -1.12 3.86 -16.30
C VAL A 62 0.05 2.94 -16.65
N VAL A 63 0.81 3.26 -17.69
CA VAL A 63 2.01 2.50 -18.10
C VAL A 63 3.06 2.47 -16.98
N GLN A 64 3.29 3.57 -16.28
CA GLN A 64 4.21 3.61 -15.14
C GLN A 64 3.71 2.75 -13.97
N PHE A 65 2.40 2.72 -13.72
CA PHE A 65 1.80 1.89 -12.68
C PHE A 65 1.81 0.40 -13.04
N GLU A 66 1.56 0.02 -14.28
CA GLU A 66 1.72 -1.37 -14.73
C GLU A 66 3.18 -1.83 -14.63
N THR A 67 4.15 -0.92 -14.80
CA THR A 67 5.57 -1.21 -14.52
C THR A 67 5.80 -1.55 -13.04
N VAL A 68 5.17 -0.83 -12.10
CA VAL A 68 5.21 -1.15 -10.66
C VAL A 68 4.68 -2.57 -10.40
N LYS A 69 3.54 -2.91 -11.00
CA LYS A 69 2.89 -4.22 -10.81
C LYS A 69 3.76 -5.35 -11.37
N ASN A 70 4.38 -5.13 -12.53
CA ASN A 70 5.31 -6.08 -13.10
C ASN A 70 6.57 -6.24 -12.23
N LEU A 71 7.18 -5.16 -11.76
CA LEU A 71 8.34 -5.25 -10.85
C LEU A 71 8.00 -6.05 -9.59
N TYR A 72 6.83 -5.81 -9.00
CA TYR A 72 6.34 -6.58 -7.86
C TYR A 72 6.17 -8.07 -8.18
N LEU A 73 5.56 -8.39 -9.33
CA LEU A 73 5.37 -9.78 -9.75
C LEU A 73 6.72 -10.48 -10.01
N TYR A 74 7.63 -9.82 -10.70
CA TYR A 74 8.97 -10.34 -10.98
C TYR A 74 9.86 -10.40 -9.74
N ALA A 75 9.49 -9.71 -8.65
CA ALA A 75 10.15 -9.89 -7.36
C ALA A 75 9.95 -11.30 -6.76
N TRP A 76 8.99 -12.07 -7.28
CA TRP A 76 8.91 -13.51 -7.05
C TRP A 76 10.20 -14.24 -7.47
N PHE A 77 10.71 -13.89 -8.64
CA PHE A 77 11.97 -14.44 -9.15
C PHE A 77 13.15 -13.71 -8.54
N VAL A 78 13.14 -12.39 -8.41
CA VAL A 78 14.28 -11.61 -7.88
C VAL A 78 13.85 -10.81 -6.65
N TYR A 79 14.07 -11.33 -5.44
CA TYR A 79 13.53 -10.73 -4.20
C TYR A 79 13.92 -9.26 -4.00
N ARG A 80 15.11 -8.86 -4.46
CA ARG A 80 15.59 -7.46 -4.40
C ARG A 80 14.76 -6.48 -5.26
N PHE A 81 13.87 -6.98 -6.12
CA PHE A 81 12.95 -6.13 -6.87
C PHE A 81 11.78 -5.61 -6.04
N PHE A 82 11.51 -6.12 -4.82
CA PHE A 82 10.47 -5.55 -3.96
C PHE A 82 10.75 -4.07 -3.62
N PRO A 83 11.93 -3.69 -3.06
CA PRO A 83 12.32 -2.29 -2.92
C PRO A 83 12.25 -1.46 -4.21
N VAL A 84 12.61 -2.06 -5.35
CA VAL A 84 12.60 -1.37 -6.65
C VAL A 84 11.17 -1.09 -7.10
N ALA A 85 10.25 -2.04 -6.92
CA ALA A 85 8.83 -1.86 -7.17
C ALA A 85 8.25 -0.75 -6.28
N GLU A 86 8.62 -0.72 -4.99
CA GLU A 86 8.17 0.31 -4.06
C GLU A 86 8.70 1.70 -4.43
N HIS A 87 9.98 1.82 -4.78
CA HIS A 87 10.55 3.06 -5.31
C HIS A 87 9.78 3.51 -6.55
N GLN A 88 9.56 2.61 -7.51
CA GLN A 88 8.84 2.91 -8.74
C GLN A 88 7.41 3.37 -8.47
N ALA A 89 6.76 2.84 -7.42
CA ALA A 89 5.44 3.29 -6.99
C ALA A 89 5.46 4.77 -6.54
N PHE A 90 6.49 5.18 -5.78
CA PHE A 90 6.65 6.59 -5.39
C PHE A 90 6.95 7.51 -6.56
N VAL A 91 7.76 7.06 -7.53
CA VAL A 91 8.04 7.82 -8.75
C VAL A 91 6.77 8.01 -9.58
N CYS A 92 5.99 6.93 -9.75
CA CYS A 92 4.68 6.99 -10.43
C CYS A 92 3.72 7.95 -9.73
N LEU A 93 3.62 7.89 -8.39
CA LEU A 93 2.81 8.81 -7.60
C LEU A 93 3.23 10.28 -7.79
N GLU A 94 4.53 10.57 -7.70
CA GLU A 94 5.04 11.93 -7.88
C GLU A 94 4.76 12.44 -9.30
N LEU A 95 4.91 11.60 -10.33
CA LEU A 95 4.59 11.94 -11.71
C LEU A 95 3.09 12.24 -11.87
N ALA A 96 2.22 11.41 -11.32
CA ALA A 96 0.77 11.57 -11.40
C ALA A 96 0.31 12.89 -10.77
N LEU A 97 0.82 13.19 -9.58
CA LEU A 97 0.57 14.43 -8.85
C LEU A 97 1.13 15.65 -9.58
N ARG A 98 2.37 15.56 -10.09
CA ARG A 98 3.01 16.63 -10.86
C ARG A 98 2.18 16.94 -12.10
N LYS A 99 1.80 15.93 -12.89
CA LYS A 99 1.02 16.10 -14.11
C LYS A 99 -0.33 16.78 -13.85
N LYS A 100 -0.99 16.46 -12.72
CA LYS A 100 -2.25 17.09 -12.33
C LYS A 100 -2.08 18.54 -11.85
N TYR A 101 -1.03 18.84 -11.08
CA TYR A 101 -0.98 20.05 -10.25
C TYR A 101 0.17 21.02 -10.56
N GLU A 102 1.16 20.67 -11.37
CA GLU A 102 2.37 21.50 -11.60
C GLU A 102 2.04 22.92 -12.11
N ASN A 103 0.97 23.06 -12.90
CA ASN A 103 0.51 24.38 -13.40
C ASN A 103 -0.42 25.13 -12.43
N HIS A 104 -0.85 24.49 -11.34
CA HIS A 104 -1.84 25.03 -10.40
C HIS A 104 -1.25 25.32 -9.02
N ILE A 105 -0.20 24.59 -8.62
CA ILE A 105 0.44 24.75 -7.31
C ILE A 105 1.16 26.11 -7.21
N THR A 106 0.90 26.85 -6.14
CA THR A 106 1.53 28.16 -5.92
C THR A 106 2.89 28.01 -5.23
N LYS A 107 3.78 29.00 -5.45
CA LYS A 107 5.10 29.07 -4.80
C LYS A 107 5.05 29.02 -3.28
N GLU A 108 3.89 29.32 -2.68
CA GLU A 108 3.68 29.27 -1.24
C GLU A 108 3.84 27.86 -0.67
N TYR A 109 3.47 26.83 -1.42
CA TYR A 109 3.60 25.44 -1.00
C TYR A 109 5.05 24.94 -1.01
N TYR A 110 5.96 25.60 -1.75
CA TYR A 110 7.34 25.17 -1.94
C TYR A 110 8.35 26.32 -1.85
N LYS A 111 8.14 27.25 -0.89
CA LYS A 111 8.99 28.45 -0.69
C LYS A 111 10.48 28.12 -0.57
N ASN A 112 10.80 27.02 0.12
CA ASN A 112 12.17 26.58 0.38
C ASN A 112 12.74 25.65 -0.72
N SER A 113 12.12 25.61 -1.90
CA SER A 113 12.54 24.71 -2.98
C SER A 113 12.42 25.39 -4.34
N ASN A 114 13.33 25.07 -5.25
CA ASN A 114 13.27 25.60 -6.62
C ASN A 114 12.10 25.01 -7.40
N ARG A 115 11.71 23.77 -7.10
CA ARG A 115 10.62 23.04 -7.75
C ARG A 115 9.79 22.27 -6.72
N PRO A 116 8.48 22.09 -6.97
CA PRO A 116 7.66 21.20 -6.17
C PRO A 116 8.12 19.74 -6.31
N HIS A 117 7.96 18.98 -5.22
CA HIS A 117 8.28 17.57 -5.10
C HIS A 117 7.12 16.85 -4.38
N LEU A 118 7.20 15.52 -4.21
CA LEU A 118 6.10 14.70 -3.70
C LEU A 118 5.34 15.31 -2.51
N ARG A 119 6.03 15.70 -1.43
CA ARG A 119 5.40 16.32 -0.24
C ARG A 119 4.58 17.59 -0.57
N HIS A 120 5.09 18.45 -1.46
CA HIS A 120 4.41 19.70 -1.82
C HIS A 120 3.11 19.43 -2.58
N PHE A 121 3.16 18.52 -3.54
CA PHE A 121 1.96 18.15 -4.29
C PHE A 121 0.94 17.41 -3.43
N MET A 122 1.39 16.51 -2.54
CA MET A 122 0.49 15.83 -1.61
C MET A 122 -0.21 16.82 -0.68
N ARG A 123 0.53 17.77 -0.08
CA ARG A 123 -0.07 18.81 0.77
C ARG A 123 -1.08 19.65 -0.02
N TYR A 124 -0.72 20.08 -1.24
CA TYR A 124 -1.62 20.83 -2.11
C TYR A 124 -2.93 20.06 -2.44
N ALA A 125 -2.83 18.77 -2.77
CA ALA A 125 -3.99 17.94 -3.07
C ALA A 125 -4.86 17.66 -1.83
N ILE A 126 -4.25 17.51 -0.66
CA ILE A 126 -4.97 17.36 0.62
C ILE A 126 -5.72 18.65 0.98
N ASP A 127 -5.05 19.81 0.90
CA ASP A 127 -5.65 21.10 1.28
C ASP A 127 -6.81 21.50 0.35
N ARG A 128 -6.81 21.02 -0.89
CA ARG A 128 -7.93 21.13 -1.85
C ARG A 128 -9.06 20.12 -1.61
N GLY A 129 -8.83 19.11 -0.77
CA GLY A 129 -9.77 18.01 -0.55
C GLY A 129 -9.85 17.04 -1.72
N ASP A 130 -8.86 17.02 -2.62
CA ASP A 130 -8.78 16.04 -3.72
C ASP A 130 -8.42 14.64 -3.16
N ILE A 131 -7.62 14.61 -2.08
CA ILE A 131 -7.28 13.41 -1.29
C ILE A 131 -7.95 13.52 0.09
N ARG A 132 -8.67 12.48 0.51
CA ARG A 132 -9.35 12.42 1.82
C ARG A 132 -9.22 11.05 2.46
N ASN A 133 -9.41 10.96 3.78
CA ASN A 133 -9.29 9.72 4.54
C ASN A 133 -10.22 8.61 4.01
N GLU A 134 -11.43 8.98 3.59
CA GLU A 134 -12.48 8.08 3.10
C GLU A 134 -12.11 7.39 1.78
N GLY A 135 -11.11 7.91 1.06
CA GLY A 135 -10.61 7.28 -0.16
C GLY A 135 -9.66 6.11 0.07
N PHE A 136 -9.35 5.78 1.34
CA PHE A 136 -8.39 4.73 1.67
C PHE A 136 -9.05 3.53 2.36
N ARG A 137 -8.86 2.33 1.79
CA ARG A 137 -9.39 1.09 2.39
C ARG A 137 -8.81 0.84 3.78
N LYS A 138 -7.54 1.22 4.01
CA LYS A 138 -6.88 1.03 5.31
C LYS A 138 -7.56 1.86 6.41
N TRP A 139 -8.04 3.05 6.08
CA TRP A 139 -8.76 3.91 7.01
C TRP A 139 -10.09 3.28 7.45
N HIS A 140 -10.88 2.77 6.50
CA HIS A 140 -12.12 2.03 6.79
C HIS A 140 -11.87 0.80 7.66
N LYS A 141 -10.88 -0.03 7.30
CA LYS A 141 -10.50 -1.21 8.10
C LYS A 141 -10.07 -0.87 9.52
N ASN A 142 -9.38 0.25 9.70
CA ASN A 142 -8.98 0.70 11.03
C ASN A 142 -10.19 1.13 11.86
N ALA A 143 -11.17 1.82 11.25
CA ALA A 143 -12.43 2.17 11.91
C ALA A 143 -13.23 0.91 12.28
N GLU A 144 -13.32 -0.08 11.39
CA GLU A 144 -13.94 -1.39 11.66
C GLU A 144 -13.25 -2.11 12.84
N HIS A 145 -11.92 -2.15 12.86
CA HIS A 145 -11.17 -2.76 13.96
C HIS A 145 -11.39 -2.03 15.30
N ARG A 146 -11.44 -0.70 15.28
CA ARG A 146 -11.70 0.10 16.49
C ARG A 146 -13.12 -0.11 17.01
N ALA A 147 -14.10 -0.08 16.11
CA ALA A 147 -15.50 -0.35 16.45
C ALA A 147 -15.66 -1.76 17.04
N LYS A 148 -15.00 -2.76 16.44
CA LYS A 148 -15.00 -4.14 16.93
C LYS A 148 -14.42 -4.23 18.35
N PHE A 149 -13.24 -3.65 18.56
CA PHE A 149 -12.60 -3.66 19.87
C PHE A 149 -13.46 -2.96 20.92
N ARG A 150 -14.07 -1.82 20.58
CA ARG A 150 -14.98 -1.10 21.47
C ARG A 150 -16.22 -1.93 21.82
N TYR A 151 -16.87 -2.55 20.85
CA TYR A 151 -18.02 -3.43 21.05
C TYR A 151 -17.68 -4.63 21.96
N GLU A 152 -16.52 -5.26 21.76
CA GLU A 152 -16.05 -6.34 22.63
C GLU A 152 -15.87 -5.86 24.08
N ILE A 153 -15.34 -4.66 24.30
CA ILE A 153 -15.22 -4.06 25.64
C ILE A 153 -16.59 -3.77 26.25
N GLU A 154 -17.52 -3.17 25.50
CA GLU A 154 -18.88 -2.88 25.95
C GLU A 154 -19.62 -4.16 26.38
N LYS A 155 -19.51 -5.26 25.62
CA LYS A 155 -20.09 -6.56 25.97
C LYS A 155 -19.41 -7.21 27.17
N LEU A 156 -18.10 -7.04 27.34
CA LEU A 156 -17.39 -7.50 28.54
C LEU A 156 -17.85 -6.75 29.79
N ASP A 157 -18.15 -5.47 29.69
CA ASP A 157 -18.70 -4.70 30.81
C ASP A 157 -20.15 -5.10 31.10
N GLU A 158 -20.98 -5.33 30.08
CA GLU A 158 -22.34 -5.87 30.23
C GLU A 158 -22.34 -7.25 30.94
N LEU A 159 -21.41 -8.14 30.56
CA LEU A 159 -21.26 -9.46 31.18
C LEU A 159 -20.96 -9.34 32.68
N LYS A 160 -20.05 -8.43 33.07
CA LYS A 160 -19.71 -8.18 34.48
C LYS A 160 -20.89 -7.58 35.25
N GLU A 161 -21.58 -6.60 34.67
CA GLU A 161 -22.73 -5.94 35.30
C GLU A 161 -23.90 -6.91 35.54
N LYS A 162 -24.14 -7.82 34.61
CA LYS A 162 -25.19 -8.85 34.72
C LYS A 162 -24.76 -10.09 35.50
N GLY A 163 -23.49 -10.19 35.89
CA GLY A 163 -22.93 -11.35 36.59
C GLY A 163 -23.03 -12.65 35.77
N LEU A 164 -22.88 -12.55 34.44
CA LEU A 164 -22.92 -13.69 33.53
C LEU A 164 -21.53 -14.31 33.38
N ASP A 165 -21.46 -15.63 33.17
CA ASP A 165 -20.17 -16.30 32.88
C ASP A 165 -19.78 -16.22 31.40
N GLN A 166 -20.76 -15.98 30.52
CA GLN A 166 -20.59 -15.91 29.06
C GLN A 166 -21.63 -14.99 28.42
N ILE A 167 -21.25 -14.37 27.30
CA ILE A 167 -22.13 -13.59 26.44
C ILE A 167 -21.83 -13.94 24.99
N GLU A 168 -22.88 -14.05 24.17
CA GLU A 168 -22.72 -14.25 22.73
C GLU A 168 -22.43 -12.89 22.07
N LEU A 169 -21.44 -12.84 21.18
CA LEU A 169 -21.08 -11.63 20.45
C LEU A 169 -21.77 -11.64 19.09
N ASP A 170 -22.72 -10.71 18.90
CA ASP A 170 -23.34 -10.46 17.60
C ASP A 170 -22.77 -9.18 16.96
N TYR A 171 -21.72 -9.36 16.14
CA TYR A 171 -21.08 -8.24 15.45
C TYR A 171 -22.00 -7.51 14.46
N SER A 172 -23.21 -8.01 14.16
CA SER A 172 -24.19 -7.26 13.36
C SER A 172 -24.80 -6.08 14.12
N GLU A 173 -24.75 -6.09 15.46
CA GLU A 173 -25.13 -4.96 16.33
C GLU A 173 -24.06 -3.86 16.38
N MET A 174 -22.86 -4.13 15.86
CA MET A 174 -21.74 -3.20 15.95
C MET A 174 -21.96 -1.99 15.03
N GLU A 175 -22.01 -0.80 15.62
CA GLU A 175 -22.02 0.46 14.88
C GLU A 175 -20.63 1.10 14.81
N ILE A 176 -20.25 1.62 13.64
CA ILE A 176 -19.03 2.41 13.46
C ILE A 176 -19.37 3.89 13.71
N THR A 177 -18.76 4.45 14.74
CA THR A 177 -18.96 5.83 15.19
C THR A 177 -17.89 6.76 14.62
N ASP A 178 -18.07 8.07 14.81
CA ASP A 178 -17.08 9.06 14.42
C ASP A 178 -15.77 8.97 15.25
N ALA A 179 -15.84 8.49 16.49
CA ALA A 179 -14.65 8.22 17.29
C ALA A 179 -13.80 7.08 16.71
N ASP A 180 -14.44 6.07 16.11
CA ASP A 180 -13.72 4.97 15.44
C ASP A 180 -13.01 5.47 14.16
N ARG A 181 -13.62 6.46 13.50
CA ARG A 181 -13.11 7.15 12.30
C ARG A 181 -12.06 8.23 12.61
N ASP A 182 -11.81 8.55 13.88
CA ASP A 182 -10.84 9.56 14.30
C ASP A 182 -9.39 9.09 14.12
N TRP A 183 -9.00 8.96 12.87
CA TRP A 183 -7.64 8.66 12.47
C TRP A 183 -7.24 9.53 11.29
N ASP A 184 -6.29 10.43 11.55
CA ASP A 184 -5.69 11.27 10.54
C ASP A 184 -4.65 10.51 9.71
N TYR A 185 -5.18 9.66 8.83
CA TYR A 185 -4.36 8.81 7.99
C TYR A 185 -3.65 9.61 6.90
N ILE A 186 -4.30 10.63 6.33
CA ILE A 186 -3.69 11.47 5.30
C ILE A 186 -2.45 12.24 5.79
N ASN A 187 -2.45 12.79 7.01
CA ASN A 187 -1.25 13.46 7.53
C ASN A 187 -0.14 12.43 7.81
N SER A 188 -0.48 11.24 8.28
CA SER A 188 0.49 10.14 8.40
C SER A 188 1.14 9.83 7.03
N LEU A 189 0.34 9.69 5.97
CA LEU A 189 0.85 9.45 4.62
C LEU A 189 1.73 10.60 4.09
N LEU A 190 1.33 11.85 4.34
CA LEU A 190 2.08 13.02 3.93
C LEU A 190 3.47 13.10 4.59
N GLU A 191 3.63 12.57 5.80
CA GLU A 191 4.92 12.47 6.47
C GLU A 191 5.74 11.28 5.95
N TYR A 192 5.14 10.11 5.83
CA TYR A 192 5.87 8.87 5.54
C TYR A 192 6.24 8.69 4.07
N LEU A 193 5.31 8.93 3.11
CA LEU A 193 5.57 8.61 1.69
C LEU A 193 6.74 9.43 1.11
N PRO A 194 6.84 10.77 1.33
CA PRO A 194 7.99 11.54 0.85
C PRO A 194 9.32 11.12 1.50
N ARG A 195 9.29 10.74 2.77
CA ARG A 195 10.48 10.26 3.49
C ARG A 195 11.00 8.95 2.88
N LEU A 196 10.11 7.98 2.65
CA LEU A 196 10.46 6.70 2.03
C LEU A 196 10.98 6.87 0.61
N ARG A 197 10.31 7.69 -0.21
CA ARG A 197 10.76 8.04 -1.56
C ARG A 197 12.20 8.59 -1.54
N ASN A 198 12.48 9.54 -0.65
CA ASN A 198 13.82 10.12 -0.55
C ASN A 198 14.86 9.11 -0.04
N GLN A 199 14.50 8.27 0.94
CA GLN A 199 15.38 7.21 1.42
C GLN A 199 15.79 6.29 0.27
N TYR A 200 14.86 5.86 -0.58
CA TYR A 200 15.21 5.05 -1.74
C TYR A 200 16.05 5.80 -2.78
N ALA A 201 15.80 7.10 -3.00
CA ALA A 201 16.58 7.91 -3.94
C ALA A 201 18.03 8.15 -3.47
N HIS A 202 18.28 8.16 -2.17
CA HIS A 202 19.62 8.27 -1.59
C HIS A 202 20.33 6.91 -1.43
N GLY A 203 19.64 5.82 -1.77
CA GLY A 203 20.10 4.46 -1.51
C GLY A 203 19.71 3.99 -0.11
N THR A 204 19.40 2.70 0.00
CA THR A 204 19.06 2.05 1.26
C THR A 204 19.53 0.60 1.24
N GLU A 205 19.96 0.10 2.38
CA GLU A 205 20.28 -1.31 2.59
C GLU A 205 19.02 -2.12 3.01
N THR A 206 17.89 -1.44 3.24
CA THR A 206 16.65 -2.08 3.65
C THR A 206 16.15 -3.06 2.60
N LEU A 207 15.91 -4.30 3.02
CA LEU A 207 15.40 -5.37 2.20
C LEU A 207 14.15 -5.98 2.86
N HIS A 208 12.99 -5.84 2.22
CA HIS A 208 11.72 -6.42 2.68
C HIS A 208 10.80 -6.70 1.49
N ASN A 209 9.82 -7.58 1.69
CA ASN A 209 8.78 -7.89 0.71
C ASN A 209 7.42 -7.22 1.01
N GLN A 210 7.33 -6.45 2.09
CA GLN A 210 6.10 -5.80 2.55
C GLN A 210 5.80 -4.51 1.78
N VAL A 211 5.72 -4.58 0.44
CA VAL A 211 5.58 -3.41 -0.44
C VAL A 211 4.17 -3.26 -1.02
N LEU A 212 3.34 -4.32 -0.94
CA LEU A 212 2.00 -4.35 -1.51
C LEU A 212 1.10 -3.24 -0.94
N GLY A 213 1.24 -2.94 0.35
CA GLY A 213 0.50 -1.86 1.01
C GLY A 213 0.82 -0.48 0.42
N THR A 214 2.08 -0.24 0.04
CA THR A 214 2.49 1.01 -0.63
C THR A 214 1.90 1.10 -2.02
N ILE A 215 1.92 0.01 -2.80
CA ILE A 215 1.30 -0.03 -4.14
C ILE A 215 -0.19 0.28 -4.05
N GLN A 216 -0.90 -0.29 -3.06
CA GLN A 216 -2.31 -0.02 -2.81
C GLN A 216 -2.56 1.46 -2.49
N VAL A 217 -1.79 2.04 -1.56
CA VAL A 217 -1.92 3.45 -1.18
C VAL A 217 -1.66 4.37 -2.38
N VAL A 218 -0.67 4.04 -3.21
CA VAL A 218 -0.37 4.78 -4.44
C VAL A 218 -1.55 4.73 -5.41
N SER A 219 -2.15 3.55 -5.66
CA SER A 219 -3.30 3.46 -6.56
C SER A 219 -4.52 4.20 -6.00
N GLU A 220 -4.77 4.11 -4.70
CA GLU A 220 -5.85 4.85 -4.01
C GLU A 220 -5.65 6.37 -4.13
N ILE A 221 -4.43 6.89 -3.99
CA ILE A 221 -4.16 8.33 -4.18
C ILE A 221 -4.37 8.75 -5.64
N ILE A 222 -3.82 7.99 -6.60
CA ILE A 222 -3.93 8.32 -8.03
C ILE A 222 -5.40 8.34 -8.45
N ASN A 223 -6.19 7.35 -8.03
CA ASN A 223 -7.62 7.31 -8.33
C ASN A 223 -8.39 8.46 -7.68
N GLN A 224 -7.96 8.94 -6.51
CA GLN A 224 -8.60 10.08 -5.85
C GLN A 224 -8.35 11.41 -6.57
N ILE A 225 -7.17 11.63 -7.15
CA ILE A 225 -6.83 12.90 -7.84
C ILE A 225 -7.31 12.95 -9.30
N TYR A 226 -7.64 11.80 -9.89
CA TYR A 226 -8.25 11.67 -11.21
C TYR A 226 -9.65 11.05 -11.07
N LYS A 227 -10.62 11.80 -10.50
CA LYS A 227 -12.02 11.37 -10.44
C LYS A 227 -12.74 11.73 -11.74
N ALA A 228 -13.70 10.91 -12.15
CA ALA A 228 -14.69 11.32 -13.14
C ALA A 228 -15.57 12.41 -12.53
N GLU A 229 -15.74 13.51 -13.26
CA GLU A 229 -16.68 14.59 -12.89
C GLU A 229 -18.14 14.15 -13.01
#